data_AF-A0A0S8J7G2-F1
#
_entry.id   AF-A0A0S8J7G2-F1
#
_cell.length_a   1.000
_cell.length_b   1.000
_cell.length_c   1.000
_cell.angle_alpha   90.00
_cell.angle_beta   90.00
_cell.angle_gamma   90.00
#
_symmetry.space_group_name_H-M   'P 1'
#
loop_
_entity.id
_entity.type
_entity.pdbx_description
1 polymer ?
#
loop_
_entity_poly.entity_id
_entity_poly.type
_entity_poly.pdbx_seq_one_letter_code
_entity_poly.pdbx_strand_id
1 'polypeptide(L)'
;MNRREEYASKIQRLRQVLSAAGLDGLLVSTPANFAWATAGGNAVVSTIAPLAVASLLVTSEQVWVLCTNIEAGRLADEEVGELGCEVRPFDWHRGEVHKAA
;
A
#
# COMPACT_ATOMS: atom_id res chain seq x y z
N MET A 1 -8.38 -17.01 -11.54
CA MET A 1 -7.41 -16.11 -10.88
C MET A 1 -7.95 -15.82 -9.49
N ASN A 2 -7.22 -16.18 -8.43
CA ASN A 2 -7.57 -15.82 -7.04
C ASN A 2 -6.97 -14.45 -6.65
N ARG A 3 -7.33 -13.91 -5.48
CA ARG A 3 -6.89 -12.57 -5.04
C ARG A 3 -5.36 -12.44 -4.98
N ARG A 4 -4.65 -13.47 -4.51
CA ARG A 4 -3.18 -13.46 -4.43
C ARG A 4 -2.53 -13.45 -5.82
N GLU A 5 -3.07 -14.19 -6.78
CA GLU A 5 -2.62 -14.18 -8.18
C GLU A 5 -2.88 -12.83 -8.87
N GLU A 6 -4.04 -12.21 -8.60
CA GLU A 6 -4.36 -10.87 -9.09
C GLU A 6 -3.40 -9.82 -8.53
N TYR A 7 -3.19 -9.84 -7.21
CA TYR A 7 -2.23 -8.99 -6.51
C TYR A 7 -0.83 -9.11 -7.12
N ALA A 8 -0.30 -10.34 -7.23
CA ALA A 8 1.03 -10.58 -7.80
C ALA A 8 1.15 -10.03 -9.24
N SER A 9 0.11 -10.23 -10.05
CA SER A 9 0.06 -9.72 -11.43
C SER A 9 0.07 -8.18 -11.47
N LYS A 10 -0.63 -7.51 -10.55
CA LYS A 10 -0.66 -6.05 -10.46
C LYS A 10 0.66 -5.48 -9.93
N ILE A 11 1.28 -6.09 -8.93
CA ILE A 11 2.61 -5.70 -8.44
C ILE A 11 3.65 -5.84 -9.54
N GLN A 12 3.60 -6.90 -10.34
CA GLN A 12 4.51 -7.05 -11.48
C GLN A 12 4.36 -5.92 -12.50
N ARG A 13 3.13 -5.48 -12.79
CA ARG A 13 2.89 -4.32 -13.66
C ARG A 13 3.47 -3.03 -13.07
N LEU A 14 3.29 -2.79 -11.77
CA LEU A 14 3.88 -1.62 -11.10
C LEU A 14 5.41 -1.63 -11.16
N ARG A 15 6.03 -2.81 -10.99
CA ARG A 15 7.50 -2.97 -11.13
C ARG A 15 7.99 -2.71 -12.54
N GLN A 16 7.23 -3.08 -13.56
CA GLN A 16 7.55 -2.74 -14.96
C GLN A 16 7.52 -1.23 -15.17
N VAL A 17 6.55 -0.52 -14.59
CA VAL A 17 6.49 0.95 -14.64
C VAL A 17 7.71 1.57 -13.94
N LEU A 18 8.06 1.08 -12.75
CA LEU A 18 9.26 1.53 -12.02
C LEU A 18 10.53 1.35 -12.85
N SER A 19 10.73 0.16 -13.41
CA SER A 19 11.89 -0.15 -14.24
C SER A 19 11.96 0.72 -15.49
N ALA A 20 10.83 0.95 -16.18
CA ALA A 20 10.77 1.78 -17.37
C ALA A 20 11.05 3.26 -17.07
N ALA A 21 10.68 3.73 -15.86
CA ALA A 21 10.90 5.10 -15.43
C ALA A 21 12.27 5.32 -14.75
N GLY A 22 13.04 4.27 -14.47
CA GLY A 22 14.30 4.37 -13.72
C GLY A 22 14.11 4.81 -12.27
N LEU A 23 13.01 4.39 -11.63
CA LEU A 23 12.65 4.75 -10.26
C LEU A 23 12.85 3.57 -9.30
N ASP A 24 13.33 3.85 -8.09
CA ASP A 24 13.58 2.84 -7.06
C ASP A 24 12.32 2.38 -6.31
N GLY A 25 11.30 3.23 -6.29
CA GLY A 25 10.06 2.95 -5.57
C GLY A 25 8.88 3.80 -5.99
N LEU A 26 7.69 3.26 -5.77
CA LEU A 26 6.40 3.90 -6.03
C LEU A 26 5.58 3.88 -4.75
N LEU A 27 5.16 5.05 -4.29
CA LEU A 27 4.23 5.20 -3.17
C LEU A 27 2.80 5.35 -3.70
N VAL A 28 1.95 4.38 -3.38
CA VAL A 28 0.54 4.38 -3.76
C VAL A 28 -0.32 4.77 -2.56
N SER A 29 -0.89 5.98 -2.61
CA SER A 29 -1.50 6.62 -1.42
C SER A 29 -2.98 6.98 -1.57
N THR A 30 -3.54 6.98 -2.77
CA THR A 30 -4.97 7.25 -2.97
C THR A 30 -5.80 6.00 -2.68
N PRO A 31 -7.01 6.11 -2.12
CA PRO A 31 -7.89 4.96 -1.86
C PRO A 31 -8.10 4.04 -3.07
N ALA A 32 -8.40 4.62 -4.24
CA ALA A 32 -8.68 3.85 -5.45
C ALA A 32 -7.46 3.04 -5.91
N ASN A 33 -6.27 3.65 -5.93
CA ASN A 33 -5.07 2.94 -6.34
C ASN A 33 -4.60 1.91 -5.30
N PHE A 34 -4.81 2.17 -4.00
CA PHE A 34 -4.52 1.18 -2.95
C PHE A 34 -5.42 -0.05 -3.13
N ALA A 35 -6.72 0.16 -3.28
CA ALA A 35 -7.69 -0.92 -3.51
C ALA A 35 -7.40 -1.68 -4.80
N TRP A 36 -7.07 -0.97 -5.88
CA TRP A 36 -6.64 -1.61 -7.13
C TRP A 36 -5.39 -2.46 -6.90
N ALA A 37 -4.32 -1.89 -6.34
CA ALA A 37 -3.03 -2.57 -6.19
C ALA A 37 -3.12 -3.81 -5.28
N THR A 38 -3.96 -3.78 -4.24
CA THR A 38 -4.17 -4.86 -3.25
C THR A 38 -5.33 -5.80 -3.59
N ALA A 39 -5.80 -5.77 -4.84
CA ALA A 39 -6.92 -6.60 -5.31
C ALA A 39 -8.16 -6.54 -4.40
N GLY A 40 -8.57 -5.31 -4.05
CA GLY A 40 -9.79 -5.02 -3.30
C GLY A 40 -9.60 -4.54 -1.86
N GLY A 41 -8.35 -4.37 -1.39
CA GLY A 41 -8.11 -3.94 0.00
C GLY A 41 -8.60 -2.52 0.30
N ASN A 42 -9.11 -2.30 1.51
CA ASN A 42 -9.70 -1.05 1.95
C ASN A 42 -8.86 -0.33 3.03
N ALA A 43 -8.25 0.78 2.62
CA ALA A 43 -7.53 1.69 3.51
C ALA A 43 -8.27 3.04 3.68
N VAL A 44 -9.61 3.04 3.67
CA VAL A 44 -10.45 4.22 3.90
C VAL A 44 -11.02 4.20 5.32
N VAL A 45 -10.74 5.25 6.08
CA VAL A 45 -11.44 5.56 7.35
C VAL A 45 -12.37 6.76 7.17
N SER A 46 -11.96 7.74 6.36
CA SER A 46 -12.75 8.93 6.03
C SER A 46 -13.01 9.00 4.54
N THR A 47 -14.27 9.08 4.13
CA THR A 47 -14.68 9.14 2.71
C THR A 47 -14.40 10.49 2.06
N ILE A 48 -14.14 11.53 2.85
CA ILE A 48 -13.77 12.86 2.35
C ILE A 48 -12.26 13.07 2.26
N ALA A 49 -11.46 12.18 2.86
CA ALA A 49 -10.00 12.29 2.80
C ALA A 49 -9.50 11.93 1.40
N PRO A 50 -8.62 12.75 0.78
CA PRO A 50 -8.11 12.46 -0.56
C PRO A 50 -7.12 11.29 -0.58
N LEU A 51 -6.50 10.99 0.56
CA LEU A 51 -5.52 9.93 0.73
C LEU A 51 -6.07 8.84 1.66
N ALA A 52 -5.64 7.61 1.43
CA ALA A 52 -5.91 6.48 2.28
C ALA A 52 -5.11 6.58 3.59
N VAL A 53 -5.58 5.90 4.64
CA VAL A 53 -4.85 5.82 5.93
C VAL A 53 -3.59 4.94 5.87
N ALA A 54 -3.36 4.30 4.72
CA ALA A 54 -2.19 3.51 4.43
C ALA A 54 -1.68 3.78 3.01
N SER A 55 -0.38 3.68 2.83
CA SER A 55 0.26 3.68 1.52
C SER A 55 0.90 2.34 1.22
N LEU A 56 0.87 1.93 -0.05
CA LEU A 56 1.65 0.80 -0.52
C LEU A 56 2.96 1.33 -1.11
N LEU A 57 4.09 1.02 -0.49
CA LEU A 57 5.42 1.28 -1.05
C LEU A 57 5.85 0.05 -1.84
N VAL A 58 5.86 0.18 -3.16
CA VAL A 58 6.31 -0.87 -4.09
C VAL A 58 7.74 -0.55 -4.51
N THR A 59 8.63 -1.52 -4.36
CA THR A 59 10.01 -1.48 -4.89
C THR A 59 10.24 -2.64 -5.87
N SER A 60 11.42 -2.69 -6.47
CA SER A 60 11.86 -3.83 -7.29
C SER A 60 11.83 -5.16 -6.52
N GLU A 61 12.09 -5.14 -5.22
CA GLU A 61 12.27 -6.35 -4.40
C GLU A 61 11.07 -6.62 -3.48
N GLN A 62 10.58 -5.59 -2.80
CA GLN A 62 9.62 -5.73 -1.71
C GLN A 62 8.41 -4.80 -1.87
N VAL A 63 7.35 -5.13 -1.13
CA VAL A 63 6.15 -4.30 -1.01
C VAL A 63 5.83 -4.14 0.47
N TRP A 64 5.74 -2.90 0.92
CA TRP A 64 5.37 -2.58 2.30
C TRP A 64 4.07 -1.80 2.36
N VAL A 65 3.29 -2.04 3.42
CA VAL A 65 2.13 -1.22 3.75
C VAL A 65 2.53 -0.28 4.88
N LEU A 66 2.62 1.01 4.56
CA LEU A 66 3.01 2.05 5.50
C LEU A 66 1.74 2.67 6.09
N CYS A 67 1.55 2.58 7.40
CA CYS A 67 0.35 3.11 8.07
C CYS A 67 0.66 3.54 9.50
N THR A 68 -0.28 4.23 10.13
CA THR A 68 -0.18 4.50 11.56
C THR A 68 -0.26 3.20 12.36
N ASN A 69 0.35 3.17 13.54
CA ASN A 69 0.32 2.03 14.45
C ASN A 69 -1.10 1.62 14.87
N ILE A 70 -2.06 2.55 14.88
CA ILE A 70 -3.46 2.26 15.22
C ILE A 70 -4.20 1.53 14.08
N GLU A 71 -3.79 1.70 12.82
CA GLU A 71 -4.37 1.01 11.66
C GLU A 71 -3.68 -0.31 11.33
N ALA A 72 -2.48 -0.55 11.88
CA ALA A 72 -1.62 -1.66 11.47
C ALA A 72 -2.26 -3.04 11.69
N GLY A 73 -2.93 -3.24 12.84
CA GLY A 73 -3.63 -4.49 13.14
C GLY A 73 -4.78 -4.74 12.16
N ARG A 74 -5.66 -3.75 11.98
CA ARG A 74 -6.80 -3.83 11.06
C ARG A 74 -6.34 -4.16 9.64
N LEU A 75 -5.34 -3.44 9.12
CA LEU A 75 -4.82 -3.68 7.77
C LEU A 75 -4.22 -5.07 7.62
N ALA A 76 -3.43 -5.53 8.59
CA ALA A 76 -2.84 -6.87 8.57
C ALA A 76 -3.92 -7.95 8.59
N ASP A 77 -4.89 -7.85 9.49
CA ASP A 77 -5.89 -8.89 9.74
C ASP A 77 -6.98 -8.92 8.66
N GLU A 78 -7.43 -7.76 8.19
CA GLU A 78 -8.60 -7.64 7.30
C GLU A 78 -8.21 -7.49 5.83
N GLU A 79 -7.10 -6.79 5.53
CA GLU A 79 -6.90 -6.26 4.17
C GLU A 79 -5.74 -6.91 3.41
N VAL A 80 -4.57 -7.08 4.03
CA VAL A 80 -3.33 -7.40 3.29
C VAL A 80 -2.55 -8.59 3.82
N GLY A 81 -2.92 -9.16 4.97
CA GLY A 81 -2.22 -10.30 5.56
C GLY A 81 -2.17 -11.52 4.64
N GLU A 82 -3.28 -11.85 3.96
CA GLU A 82 -3.32 -12.97 3.01
C GLU A 82 -2.48 -12.75 1.75
N LEU A 83 -2.15 -11.50 1.44
CA LEU A 83 -1.31 -11.12 0.30
C LEU A 83 0.19 -11.24 0.62
N GLY A 84 0.55 -11.47 1.89
CA GLY A 84 1.94 -11.54 2.36
C GLY A 84 2.63 -10.17 2.40
N CYS A 85 1.85 -9.08 2.44
CA CYS A 85 2.38 -7.74 2.59
C CYS A 85 2.91 -7.52 4.01
N GLU A 86 4.09 -6.93 4.12
CA GLU A 86 4.62 -6.52 5.42
C GLU A 86 4.08 -5.14 5.80
N VAL A 87 3.35 -5.06 6.91
CA VAL A 87 2.84 -3.81 7.46
C VAL A 87 3.93 -3.15 8.32
N ARG A 88 4.29 -1.91 7.97
CA ARG A 88 5.28 -1.08 8.67
C ARG A 88 4.56 0.08 9.37
N PRO A 89 4.28 -0.06 10.67
CA PRO A 89 3.63 1.00 11.44
C PRO A 89 4.61 2.16 11.72
N PHE A 90 4.07 3.36 11.79
CA PHE A 90 4.72 4.51 12.44
C PHE A 90 3.79 5.10 13.49
N ASP A 91 4.37 5.80 14.47
CA ASP A 91 3.58 6.42 15.53
C ASP A 91 2.64 7.47 14.95
N TRP A 92 1.33 7.33 15.20
CA TRP A 92 0.30 8.22 14.65
C TRP A 92 0.53 9.71 14.95
N HIS A 93 1.22 10.03 16.05
CA HIS A 93 1.50 11.40 16.48
C HIS A 93 2.77 12.01 15.88
N ARG A 94 3.56 11.25 15.11
CA ARG A 94 4.85 11.69 14.55
C ARG A 94 4.79 12.29 13.14
N GLY A 95 3.63 12.23 12.48
CA GLY A 95 3.42 12.78 11.13
C GLY A 95 3.04 11.73 10.10
N GLU A 96 2.84 12.14 8.84
CA GLU A 96 2.35 11.30 7.75
C GLU A 96 3.46 10.97 6.73
N VAL A 97 3.37 9.80 6.10
CA VAL A 97 4.33 9.32 5.08
C VAL A 97 4.33 10.15 3.80
N HIS A 98 3.29 10.96 3.58
CA HIS A 98 3.11 11.73 2.33
C HIS A 98 3.93 13.03 2.28
N LYS A 99 4.58 13.41 3.38
CA LYS A 99 5.50 14.55 3.41
C LYS A 99 6.93 14.02 3.36
N ALA A 100 7.45 13.82 2.15
CA ALA A 100 8.89 13.86 1.96
C ALA A 100 9.36 15.30 2.26
N ALA A 101 10.38 15.43 3.12
CA ALA A 101 11.02 16.70 3.46
C ALA A 101 11.79 17.27 2.25
#